data_AF-A0A3B7P7E8-F1
#
_entry.id   AF-A0A3B7P7E8-F1
#
_cell.length_a   1.000
_cell.length_b   1.000
_cell.length_c   1.000
_cell.angle_alpha   90.00
_cell.angle_beta   90.00
_cell.angle_gamma   90.00
#
_symmetry.space_group_name_H-M   'P 1'
#
loop_
_entity.id
_entity.type
_entity.pdbx_description
1 polymer ?
#
loop_
_entity_poly.entity_id
_entity_poly.type
_entity_poly.pdbx_seq_one_letter_code
_entity_poly.pdbx_strand_id
1 'polypeptide(L)'
;MLHLNYDITHLRGAEYNPRFIGEDDLARLAESVRELGLVKPLIVRGDLLVAGHQRTKALRKLGITRAAVYVLPCETTVYDEVRFNQLHNGTDFDSGDERCRVSGLEDKHGFVQVSASQISGNMRAKMAYVRKNIAELVIKYGPWGGCVATQSGEVIHCAQYALAAKMTRTPLTVFVIPDVEKEKYQSYLNKTYGVFEYSHLEKTTYIQTYAQLMRLRNGGSLKSNLYESLILPIIAKTPRGIDFGSGQGDYARMLRAKGYNLHDLELFRRKGAGNTLDRAATNRMIDTLVDDLKTRGRYDYVICDSVLNSVDSVEAEWSVLTVLKGLCKAGGSIFFSGRSRGELETVLKQTQAASSKSRLYFIDHDGFTALYRKGHWFYQKFHSDEEVKQLCRVHGFRIKRSIFNCKSWYLHVINDDSLSWASLEKAVRFEFELPLPGGSTIGRSDDVLAAFRPLIK
;
A
#
# COMPACT_ATOMS: atom_id res chain seq x y z
N MET A 1 -6.67 -26.78 -12.13
CA MET A 1 -7.51 -27.32 -13.22
C MET A 1 -8.81 -26.53 -13.29
N LEU A 2 -9.32 -26.26 -14.49
CA LEU A 2 -10.59 -25.54 -14.69
C LEU A 2 -11.78 -26.52 -14.64
N HIS A 3 -12.80 -26.18 -13.85
CA HIS A 3 -14.07 -26.89 -13.74
C HIS A 3 -15.18 -25.90 -14.12
N LEU A 4 -16.03 -26.23 -15.10
CA LEU A 4 -17.07 -25.30 -15.57
C LEU A 4 -18.35 -25.31 -14.71
N ASN A 5 -18.55 -26.38 -13.94
CA ASN A 5 -19.75 -26.61 -13.17
C ASN A 5 -19.40 -27.09 -11.75
N TYR A 6 -18.62 -26.29 -11.02
CA TYR A 6 -18.14 -26.59 -9.67
C TYR A 6 -19.13 -26.08 -8.62
N ASP A 7 -19.41 -26.86 -7.57
CA ASP A 7 -20.26 -26.43 -6.45
C ASP A 7 -19.56 -25.34 -5.63
N ILE A 8 -20.17 -24.18 -5.46
CA ILE A 8 -19.58 -23.03 -4.75
C ILE A 8 -20.19 -22.77 -3.37
N THR A 9 -21.11 -23.62 -2.94
CA THR A 9 -21.86 -23.44 -1.69
C THR A 9 -20.98 -23.61 -0.46
N HIS A 10 -19.99 -24.51 -0.51
CA HIS A 10 -19.05 -24.77 0.58
C HIS A 10 -17.86 -23.79 0.65
N LEU A 11 -17.67 -22.96 -0.38
CA LEU A 11 -16.48 -22.10 -0.47
C LEU A 11 -16.47 -21.02 0.63
N ARG A 12 -15.31 -20.83 1.26
CA ARG A 12 -15.10 -19.82 2.30
C ARG A 12 -14.20 -18.71 1.77
N GLY A 13 -14.60 -17.46 2.02
CA GLY A 13 -13.77 -16.31 1.69
C GLY A 13 -12.60 -16.21 2.69
N ALA A 14 -11.41 -15.90 2.20
CA ALA A 14 -10.30 -15.50 3.05
C ALA A 14 -10.65 -14.30 3.95
N GLU A 15 -10.38 -14.41 5.26
CA GLU A 15 -10.59 -13.34 6.24
C GLU A 15 -9.76 -12.09 5.93
N TYR A 16 -8.59 -12.28 5.31
CA TYR A 16 -7.68 -11.20 4.92
C TYR A 16 -8.01 -10.55 3.57
N ASN A 17 -9.18 -10.84 2.99
CA ASN A 17 -9.57 -10.29 1.69
C ASN A 17 -9.68 -8.76 1.76
N PRO A 18 -8.81 -8.00 1.08
CA PRO A 18 -8.75 -6.54 1.22
C PRO A 18 -9.82 -5.82 0.39
N ARG A 19 -10.86 -6.52 -0.09
CA ARG A 19 -11.84 -5.96 -1.01
C ARG A 19 -13.20 -5.84 -0.36
N PHE A 20 -13.65 -4.60 -0.27
CA PHE A 20 -14.99 -4.23 0.15
C PHE A 20 -15.89 -4.02 -1.07
N ILE A 21 -17.17 -4.35 -0.94
CA ILE A 21 -18.19 -4.06 -1.94
C ILE A 21 -19.45 -3.63 -1.21
N GLY A 22 -19.93 -2.41 -1.48
CA GLY A 22 -21.19 -1.93 -0.93
C GLY A 22 -22.39 -2.61 -1.59
N GLU A 23 -23.57 -2.46 -1.00
CA GLU A 23 -24.80 -3.11 -1.50
C GLU A 23 -25.17 -2.70 -2.93
N ASP A 24 -25.02 -1.41 -3.27
CA ASP A 24 -25.32 -0.91 -4.61
C ASP A 24 -24.38 -1.49 -5.67
N ASP A 25 -23.07 -1.53 -5.36
CA ASP A 25 -22.06 -2.13 -6.22
C ASP A 25 -22.30 -3.63 -6.38
N LEU A 26 -22.69 -4.32 -5.30
CA LEU A 26 -23.02 -5.73 -5.31
C LEU A 26 -24.27 -6.00 -6.16
N ALA A 27 -25.30 -5.15 -6.07
CA ALA A 27 -26.50 -5.25 -6.90
C ALA A 27 -26.17 -5.08 -8.39
N ARG A 28 -25.34 -4.08 -8.74
CA ARG A 28 -24.88 -3.87 -10.12
C ARG A 28 -23.99 -5.01 -10.64
N LEU A 29 -23.18 -5.62 -9.76
CA LEU A 29 -22.39 -6.79 -10.13
C LEU A 29 -23.28 -8.02 -10.32
N ALA A 30 -24.29 -8.21 -9.47
CA ALA A 30 -25.29 -9.27 -9.65
C ALA A 30 -26.08 -9.10 -10.95
N GLU A 31 -26.44 -7.87 -11.32
CA GLU A 31 -27.03 -7.56 -12.62
C GLU A 31 -26.12 -8.00 -13.77
N SER A 32 -24.85 -7.61 -13.73
CA SER A 32 -23.87 -8.02 -14.75
C SER A 32 -23.73 -9.53 -14.85
N VAL A 33 -23.71 -10.25 -13.72
CA VAL A 33 -23.59 -11.71 -13.70
C VAL A 33 -24.86 -12.37 -14.25
N ARG A 34 -26.05 -11.79 -14.00
CA ARG A 34 -27.30 -12.29 -14.58
C ARG A 34 -27.32 -12.13 -16.10
N GLU A 35 -26.84 -11.00 -16.59
CA GLU A 35 -26.87 -10.62 -18.00
C GLU A 35 -25.79 -11.30 -18.86
N LEU A 36 -24.61 -11.52 -18.30
CA LEU A 36 -23.45 -12.05 -19.03
C LEU A 36 -23.06 -13.47 -18.61
N GLY A 37 -23.59 -13.96 -17.49
CA GLY A 37 -23.02 -15.10 -16.79
C GLY A 37 -21.66 -14.78 -16.15
N LEU A 38 -21.02 -15.81 -15.62
CA LEU A 38 -19.67 -15.69 -15.08
C LEU A 38 -18.64 -15.83 -16.21
N VAL A 39 -18.03 -14.72 -16.62
CA VAL A 39 -17.05 -14.68 -17.72
C VAL A 39 -15.60 -14.91 -17.29
N LYS A 40 -15.35 -14.98 -15.97
CA LYS A 40 -14.03 -15.22 -15.38
C LYS A 40 -14.16 -16.28 -14.28
N PRO A 41 -13.36 -17.37 -14.33
CA PRO A 41 -13.47 -18.40 -13.32
C PRO A 41 -13.09 -17.86 -11.94
N LEU A 42 -13.74 -18.37 -10.90
CA LEU A 42 -13.28 -18.17 -9.52
C LEU A 42 -11.98 -18.94 -9.32
N ILE A 43 -11.13 -18.52 -8.38
CA ILE A 43 -9.88 -19.23 -8.08
C ILE A 43 -9.96 -19.77 -6.67
N VAL A 44 -9.75 -21.09 -6.52
CA VAL A 44 -9.89 -21.78 -5.24
C VAL A 44 -8.70 -22.68 -4.94
N ARG A 45 -8.49 -22.93 -3.65
CA ARG A 45 -7.64 -24.00 -3.13
C ARG A 45 -8.43 -24.74 -2.04
N GLY A 46 -8.77 -26.00 -2.29
CA GLY A 46 -9.66 -26.74 -1.39
C GLY A 46 -11.01 -26.03 -1.28
N ASP A 47 -11.43 -25.70 -0.06
CA ASP A 47 -12.63 -24.90 0.22
C ASP A 47 -12.35 -23.38 0.30
N LEU A 48 -11.09 -22.95 0.23
CA LEU A 48 -10.71 -21.54 0.28
C LEU A 48 -10.89 -20.86 -1.07
N LEU A 49 -11.67 -19.79 -1.09
CA LEU A 49 -11.76 -18.86 -2.21
C LEU A 49 -10.58 -17.89 -2.17
N VAL A 50 -9.65 -18.07 -3.12
CA VAL A 50 -8.42 -17.27 -3.24
C VAL A 50 -8.68 -15.97 -4.01
N ALA A 51 -9.49 -16.03 -5.08
CA ALA A 51 -9.94 -14.84 -5.81
C ALA A 51 -11.35 -14.99 -6.37
N GLY A 52 -12.06 -13.87 -6.50
CA GLY A 52 -13.45 -13.83 -6.97
C GLY A 52 -14.47 -13.66 -5.84
N HIS A 53 -14.07 -13.14 -4.67
CA HIS A 53 -14.95 -12.90 -3.50
C HIS A 53 -16.21 -12.09 -3.85
N GLN A 54 -16.07 -10.99 -4.58
CA GLN A 54 -17.20 -10.15 -4.98
C GLN A 54 -18.15 -10.89 -5.93
N ARG A 55 -17.60 -11.62 -6.92
CA ARG A 55 -18.40 -12.44 -7.86
C ARG A 55 -19.13 -13.57 -7.13
N THR A 56 -18.49 -14.20 -6.15
CA THR A 56 -19.12 -15.24 -5.32
C THR A 56 -20.27 -14.69 -4.48
N LYS A 57 -20.13 -13.49 -3.91
CA LYS A 57 -21.25 -12.79 -3.23
C LYS A 57 -22.40 -12.52 -4.19
N ALA A 58 -22.12 -12.05 -5.41
CA ALA A 58 -23.13 -11.79 -6.43
C ALA A 58 -23.84 -13.09 -6.87
N LEU A 59 -23.09 -14.17 -7.13
CA LEU A 59 -23.64 -15.49 -7.46
C LEU A 59 -24.58 -16.01 -6.37
N ARG A 60 -24.19 -15.89 -5.10
CA ARG A 60 -25.04 -16.26 -3.95
C ARG A 60 -26.31 -15.43 -3.86
N LYS A 61 -26.23 -14.11 -4.08
CA LYS A 61 -27.40 -13.21 -4.13
C LYS A 61 -28.39 -13.61 -5.22
N LEU A 62 -27.91 -14.21 -6.31
CA LEU A 62 -28.73 -14.74 -7.41
C LEU A 62 -29.19 -16.19 -7.20
N GLY A 63 -28.84 -16.84 -6.08
CA GLY A 63 -29.16 -18.25 -5.83
C GLY A 63 -28.36 -19.24 -6.71
N ILE A 64 -27.27 -18.79 -7.35
CA ILE A 64 -26.44 -19.63 -8.19
C ILE A 64 -25.49 -20.44 -7.31
N THR A 65 -25.61 -21.77 -7.37
CA THR A 65 -24.85 -22.71 -6.53
C THR A 65 -23.70 -23.38 -7.26
N ARG A 66 -23.61 -23.24 -8.59
CA ARG A 66 -22.52 -23.81 -9.40
C ARG A 66 -21.95 -22.81 -10.38
N ALA A 67 -20.63 -22.82 -10.56
CA ALA A 67 -19.93 -21.86 -11.41
C ALA A 67 -18.62 -22.40 -11.98
N ALA A 68 -18.03 -21.64 -12.89
CA ALA A 68 -16.68 -21.91 -13.40
C ALA A 68 -15.63 -21.57 -12.34
N VAL A 69 -14.75 -22.53 -12.05
CA VAL A 69 -13.74 -22.47 -10.99
C VAL A 69 -12.42 -23.05 -11.48
N TYR A 70 -11.33 -22.34 -11.24
CA TYR A 70 -9.97 -22.84 -11.38
C TYR A 70 -9.44 -23.29 -10.01
N VAL A 71 -9.23 -24.60 -9.86
CA VAL A 71 -8.65 -25.20 -8.66
C VAL A 71 -7.12 -25.15 -8.76
N LEU A 72 -6.45 -24.45 -7.84
CA LEU A 72 -5.00 -24.39 -7.80
C LEU A 72 -4.40 -25.78 -7.53
N PRO A 73 -3.29 -26.16 -8.20
CA PRO A 73 -2.77 -27.52 -8.16
C PRO A 73 -1.97 -27.84 -6.89
N CYS A 74 -1.63 -26.83 -6.09
CA CYS A 74 -0.78 -26.97 -4.92
C CYS A 74 -1.13 -25.93 -3.85
N GLU A 75 -0.55 -26.11 -2.67
CA GLU A 75 -0.69 -25.20 -1.55
C GLU A 75 -0.19 -23.80 -1.88
N THR A 76 -0.93 -22.80 -1.39
CA THR A 76 -0.60 -21.38 -1.53
C THR A 76 -0.12 -20.80 -0.21
N THR A 77 0.72 -19.76 -0.31
CA THR A 77 1.05 -18.92 0.83
C THR A 77 0.06 -17.76 0.91
N VAL A 78 -0.22 -17.24 2.12
CA VAL A 78 -1.03 -16.02 2.31
C VAL A 78 -0.53 -14.86 1.46
N TYR A 79 0.80 -14.75 1.30
CA TYR A 79 1.41 -13.76 0.41
C TYR A 79 0.93 -13.87 -1.04
N ASP A 80 0.96 -15.07 -1.61
CA ASP A 80 0.52 -15.28 -2.99
C ASP A 80 -1.01 -15.21 -3.09
N GLU A 81 -1.78 -15.65 -2.08
CA GLU A 81 -3.24 -15.53 -2.02
C GLU A 81 -3.71 -14.06 -2.10
N VAL A 82 -3.08 -13.18 -1.32
CA VAL A 82 -3.33 -11.72 -1.39
C VAL A 82 -3.00 -11.17 -2.78
N ARG A 83 -1.90 -11.62 -3.39
CA ARG A 83 -1.51 -11.19 -4.75
C ARG A 83 -2.49 -11.68 -5.80
N PHE A 84 -2.97 -12.92 -5.71
CA PHE A 84 -4.03 -13.42 -6.58
C PHE A 84 -5.23 -12.49 -6.52
N ASN A 85 -5.71 -12.18 -5.32
CA ASN A 85 -6.85 -11.30 -5.11
C ASN A 85 -6.59 -9.90 -5.68
N GLN A 86 -5.48 -9.27 -5.29
CA GLN A 86 -5.11 -7.93 -5.73
C GLN A 86 -4.94 -7.83 -7.25
N LEU A 87 -4.26 -8.78 -7.88
CA LEU A 87 -4.09 -8.81 -9.34
C LEU A 87 -5.41 -9.11 -10.02
N HIS A 88 -6.17 -10.11 -9.58
CA HIS A 88 -7.43 -10.48 -10.21
C HIS A 88 -8.49 -9.38 -10.17
N ASN A 89 -8.39 -8.46 -9.22
CA ASN A 89 -9.20 -7.25 -9.16
C ASN A 89 -8.54 -6.04 -9.86
N GLY A 90 -7.21 -5.98 -9.91
CA GLY A 90 -6.43 -4.92 -10.53
C GLY A 90 -6.17 -5.07 -12.03
N THR A 91 -6.40 -6.27 -12.58
CA THR A 91 -6.27 -6.62 -14.01
C THR A 91 -7.57 -6.50 -14.78
N ASP A 92 -8.65 -6.10 -14.10
CA ASP A 92 -9.87 -5.66 -14.77
C ASP A 92 -9.61 -4.32 -15.51
N PHE A 93 -8.45 -3.70 -15.26
CA PHE A 93 -7.95 -2.56 -16.02
C PHE A 93 -6.93 -3.05 -17.06
N ASP A 94 -7.29 -2.93 -18.33
CA ASP A 94 -6.34 -2.96 -19.43
C ASP A 94 -5.85 -1.51 -19.71
N SER A 95 -4.61 -1.37 -20.17
CA SER A 95 -4.03 -0.08 -20.53
C SER A 95 -4.48 0.45 -21.90
N GLY A 96 -5.19 -0.38 -22.68
CA GLY A 96 -5.76 -0.06 -24.00
C GLY A 96 -4.77 -0.12 -25.15
N ASP A 97 -3.49 -0.38 -24.88
CA ASP A 97 -2.42 -0.49 -25.88
C ASP A 97 -1.90 -1.93 -26.08
N GLU A 98 -2.52 -2.92 -25.42
CA GLU A 98 -2.20 -4.34 -25.52
C GLU A 98 -2.49 -4.91 -26.90
N ARG A 99 -3.56 -4.45 -27.56
CA ARG A 99 -3.99 -4.90 -28.90
C ARG A 99 -3.95 -6.42 -29.05
N CYS A 100 -4.48 -7.13 -28.04
CA CYS A 100 -4.40 -8.59 -27.98
C CYS A 100 -5.42 -9.24 -28.91
N ARG A 101 -4.98 -10.31 -29.58
CA ARG A 101 -5.85 -11.19 -30.38
C ARG A 101 -5.57 -12.66 -30.11
N VAL A 102 -6.60 -13.49 -30.21
CA VAL A 102 -6.55 -14.95 -30.09
C VAL A 102 -7.13 -15.57 -31.36
N SER A 103 -6.36 -16.41 -32.06
CA SER A 103 -6.84 -17.09 -33.28
C SER A 103 -7.58 -18.41 -32.99
N GLY A 104 -8.44 -18.83 -33.93
CA GLY A 104 -9.13 -20.13 -33.86
C GLY A 104 -10.35 -20.14 -32.93
N LEU A 105 -11.09 -19.03 -32.87
CA LEU A 105 -12.27 -18.85 -32.00
C LEU A 105 -13.59 -18.77 -32.77
N GLU A 106 -13.57 -18.89 -34.10
CA GLU A 106 -14.69 -18.58 -35.00
C GLU A 106 -15.96 -19.39 -34.68
N ASP A 107 -15.80 -20.67 -34.30
CA ASP A 107 -16.90 -21.58 -33.94
C ASP A 107 -16.96 -21.88 -32.43
N LYS A 108 -16.42 -20.99 -31.59
CA LYS A 108 -16.28 -21.19 -30.16
C LYS A 108 -17.17 -20.23 -29.37
N HIS A 109 -17.74 -20.72 -28.27
CA HIS A 109 -18.53 -19.92 -27.34
C HIS A 109 -18.25 -20.34 -25.89
N GLY A 110 -18.34 -19.38 -24.96
CA GLY A 110 -18.10 -19.62 -23.54
C GLY A 110 -16.63 -19.96 -23.24
N PHE A 111 -16.39 -20.74 -22.19
CA PHE A 111 -15.02 -21.06 -21.75
C PHE A 111 -14.30 -22.03 -22.67
N VAL A 112 -13.17 -21.60 -23.24
CA VAL A 112 -12.28 -22.41 -24.08
C VAL A 112 -10.84 -22.28 -23.60
N GLN A 113 -10.07 -23.37 -23.69
CA GLN A 113 -8.62 -23.33 -23.48
C GLN A 113 -7.93 -23.16 -24.84
N VAL A 114 -7.03 -22.17 -24.92
CA VAL A 114 -6.19 -21.95 -26.10
C VAL A 114 -4.71 -22.08 -25.76
N SER A 115 -3.91 -22.44 -26.75
CA SER A 115 -2.46 -22.51 -26.61
C SER A 115 -1.82 -21.12 -26.71
N ALA A 116 -0.63 -20.96 -26.11
CA ALA A 116 0.10 -19.69 -26.15
C ALA A 116 0.47 -19.20 -27.57
N SER A 117 0.58 -20.13 -28.55
CA SER A 117 0.88 -19.80 -29.94
C SER A 117 -0.28 -19.12 -30.66
N GLN A 118 -1.52 -19.32 -30.19
CA GLN A 118 -2.71 -18.64 -30.73
C GLN A 118 -2.84 -17.19 -30.27
N ILE A 119 -2.06 -16.78 -29.27
CA ILE A 119 -2.13 -15.45 -28.68
C ILE A 119 -1.17 -14.52 -29.42
N SER A 120 -1.62 -13.32 -29.77
CA SER A 120 -0.80 -12.21 -30.30
C SER A 120 -1.15 -10.91 -29.59
N GLY A 121 -0.22 -9.94 -29.59
CA GLY A 121 -0.43 -8.64 -28.95
C GLY A 121 0.87 -7.87 -28.73
N ASN A 122 0.74 -6.64 -28.25
CA ASN A 122 1.84 -5.73 -27.96
C ASN A 122 2.54 -6.11 -26.64
N MET A 123 3.66 -6.84 -26.73
CA MET A 123 4.48 -7.22 -25.56
C MET A 123 5.15 -6.02 -24.87
N ARG A 124 5.12 -4.83 -25.47
CA ARG A 124 5.60 -3.56 -24.91
C ARG A 124 4.46 -2.67 -24.44
N ALA A 125 3.24 -3.19 -24.30
CA ALA A 125 2.15 -2.47 -23.68
C ALA A 125 2.50 -2.05 -22.24
N LYS A 126 1.80 -1.01 -21.77
CA LYS A 126 1.90 -0.53 -20.38
C LYS A 126 1.51 -1.62 -19.38
N MET A 127 1.56 -1.29 -18.09
CA MET A 127 1.31 -2.22 -16.98
C MET A 127 2.25 -3.44 -16.97
N ALA A 128 3.50 -3.26 -17.38
CA ALA A 128 4.48 -4.35 -17.42
C ALA A 128 4.73 -5.01 -16.06
N TYR A 129 4.61 -4.28 -14.95
CA TYR A 129 4.68 -4.87 -13.61
C TYR A 129 3.48 -5.76 -13.32
N VAL A 130 2.28 -5.40 -13.78
CA VAL A 130 1.09 -6.25 -13.63
C VAL A 130 1.30 -7.57 -14.36
N ARG A 131 1.70 -7.54 -15.64
CA ARG A 131 2.02 -8.76 -16.40
C ARG A 131 3.07 -9.62 -15.73
N LYS A 132 4.15 -8.99 -15.26
CA LYS A 132 5.23 -9.71 -14.58
C LYS A 132 4.70 -10.44 -13.34
N ASN A 133 3.90 -9.76 -12.52
CA ASN A 133 3.32 -10.36 -11.31
C ASN A 133 2.34 -11.49 -11.64
N ILE A 134 1.51 -11.34 -12.69
CA ILE A 134 0.66 -12.43 -13.20
C ILE A 134 1.51 -13.61 -13.63
N ALA A 135 2.54 -13.37 -14.45
CA ALA A 135 3.42 -14.41 -14.98
C ALA A 135 4.14 -15.19 -13.87
N GLU A 136 4.61 -14.51 -12.82
CA GLU A 136 5.19 -15.16 -11.65
C GLU A 136 4.22 -16.12 -10.97
N LEU A 137 2.94 -15.74 -10.82
CA LEU A 137 1.93 -16.63 -10.25
C LEU A 137 1.53 -17.75 -11.22
N VAL A 138 1.47 -17.49 -12.52
CA VAL A 138 1.20 -18.50 -13.55
C VAL A 138 2.28 -19.58 -13.57
N ILE A 139 3.56 -19.19 -13.46
CA ILE A 139 4.68 -20.14 -13.38
C ILE A 139 4.57 -21.02 -12.13
N LYS A 140 4.17 -20.45 -10.99
CA LYS A 140 4.07 -21.20 -9.72
C LYS A 140 2.85 -22.11 -9.65
N TYR A 141 1.70 -21.65 -10.12
CA TYR A 141 0.39 -22.25 -9.81
C TYR A 141 -0.40 -22.68 -11.05
N GLY A 142 0.18 -22.56 -12.24
CA GLY A 142 -0.45 -22.95 -13.50
C GLY A 142 -1.28 -21.84 -14.16
N PRO A 143 -1.91 -22.11 -15.31
CA PRO A 143 -2.64 -21.12 -16.12
C PRO A 143 -4.03 -20.78 -15.55
N TRP A 144 -4.06 -20.19 -14.36
CA TRP A 144 -5.30 -19.78 -13.67
C TRP A 144 -5.97 -18.55 -14.27
N GLY A 145 -5.22 -17.75 -15.04
CA GLY A 145 -5.70 -16.51 -15.64
C GLY A 145 -6.73 -16.74 -16.76
N GLY A 146 -7.46 -15.67 -17.10
CA GLY A 146 -8.35 -15.70 -18.25
C GLY A 146 -8.72 -14.31 -18.77
N CYS A 147 -9.16 -14.28 -20.02
CA CYS A 147 -9.59 -13.07 -20.71
C CYS A 147 -10.95 -13.28 -21.40
N VAL A 148 -11.57 -12.19 -21.84
CA VAL A 148 -12.78 -12.23 -22.67
C VAL A 148 -12.41 -11.82 -24.08
N ALA A 149 -12.80 -12.61 -25.07
CA ALA A 149 -12.51 -12.33 -26.48
C ALA A 149 -13.74 -12.56 -27.35
N THR A 150 -13.82 -11.84 -28.47
CA THR A 150 -14.83 -12.11 -29.49
C THR A 150 -14.47 -13.34 -30.31
N GLN A 151 -15.44 -13.93 -31.02
CA GLN A 151 -15.23 -15.04 -31.96
C GLN A 151 -14.23 -14.69 -33.09
N SER A 152 -14.17 -13.42 -33.51
CA SER A 152 -13.15 -12.93 -34.46
C SER A 152 -11.75 -12.75 -33.85
N GLY A 153 -11.62 -13.07 -32.56
CA GLY A 153 -10.36 -13.14 -31.85
C GLY A 153 -9.94 -11.87 -31.12
N GLU A 154 -10.74 -10.80 -31.10
CA GLU A 154 -10.36 -9.57 -30.39
C GLU A 154 -10.50 -9.75 -28.88
N VAL A 155 -9.42 -9.54 -28.12
CA VAL A 155 -9.49 -9.55 -26.65
C VAL A 155 -10.01 -8.21 -26.17
N ILE A 156 -11.17 -8.22 -25.52
CA ILE A 156 -11.90 -7.01 -25.10
C ILE A 156 -11.81 -6.73 -23.60
N HIS A 157 -11.31 -7.70 -22.81
CA HIS A 157 -11.12 -7.55 -21.37
C HIS A 157 -10.01 -8.45 -20.87
N CYS A 158 -9.24 -7.97 -19.89
CA CYS A 158 -8.20 -8.72 -19.19
C CYS A 158 -7.06 -9.20 -20.12
N ALA A 159 -6.67 -8.36 -21.10
CA ALA A 159 -5.59 -8.61 -22.05
C ALA A 159 -4.23 -8.87 -21.39
N GLN A 160 -4.00 -8.34 -20.18
CA GLN A 160 -2.78 -8.58 -19.41
C GLN A 160 -2.54 -10.08 -19.10
N TYR A 161 -3.61 -10.88 -18.92
CA TYR A 161 -3.47 -12.34 -18.78
C TYR A 161 -3.04 -13.01 -20.08
N ALA A 162 -3.58 -12.57 -21.21
CA ALA A 162 -3.22 -13.12 -22.52
C ALA A 162 -1.73 -12.87 -22.81
N LEU A 163 -1.25 -11.65 -22.58
CA LEU A 163 0.17 -11.32 -22.73
C LEU A 163 1.06 -12.10 -21.74
N ALA A 164 0.61 -12.31 -20.49
CA ALA A 164 1.35 -13.10 -19.51
C ALA A 164 1.42 -14.59 -19.90
N ALA A 165 0.32 -15.17 -20.39
CA ALA A 165 0.28 -16.55 -20.89
C ALA A 165 1.20 -16.72 -22.11
N LYS A 166 1.18 -15.76 -23.06
CA LYS A 166 2.11 -15.73 -24.20
C LYS A 166 3.57 -15.67 -23.75
N MET A 167 3.88 -14.82 -22.76
CA MET A 167 5.24 -14.65 -22.23
C MET A 167 5.76 -15.93 -21.54
N THR A 168 4.89 -16.61 -20.81
CA THR A 168 5.22 -17.82 -20.04
C THR A 168 5.05 -19.11 -20.83
N ARG A 169 4.54 -19.03 -22.07
CA ARG A 169 4.23 -20.17 -22.94
C ARG A 169 3.24 -21.16 -22.31
N THR A 170 2.30 -20.66 -21.52
CA THR A 170 1.25 -21.48 -20.90
C THR A 170 -0.08 -21.34 -21.64
N PRO A 171 -0.98 -22.33 -21.54
CA PRO A 171 -2.36 -22.17 -22.01
C PRO A 171 -3.07 -20.96 -21.37
N LEU A 172 -4.14 -20.52 -22.00
CA LEU A 172 -5.01 -19.45 -21.50
C LEU A 172 -6.47 -19.89 -21.54
N THR A 173 -7.21 -19.57 -20.47
CA THR A 173 -8.67 -19.66 -20.46
C THR A 173 -9.26 -18.42 -21.14
N VAL A 174 -10.06 -18.61 -22.18
CA VAL A 174 -10.75 -17.52 -22.88
C VAL A 174 -12.25 -17.73 -22.74
N PHE A 175 -12.99 -16.69 -22.34
CA PHE A 175 -14.44 -16.66 -22.47
C PHE A 175 -14.79 -16.02 -23.81
N VAL A 176 -15.30 -16.83 -24.74
CA VAL A 176 -15.57 -16.42 -26.13
C VAL A 176 -17.01 -15.94 -26.26
N ILE A 177 -17.18 -14.75 -26.84
CA ILE A 177 -18.49 -14.14 -27.12
C ILE A 177 -18.68 -13.90 -28.62
N PRO A 178 -19.92 -13.88 -29.12
CA PRO A 178 -20.20 -13.44 -30.49
C PRO A 178 -19.75 -11.98 -30.71
N ASP A 179 -19.31 -11.65 -31.92
CA ASP A 179 -18.86 -10.27 -32.23
C ASP A 179 -19.96 -9.23 -31.97
N VAL A 180 -21.22 -9.61 -32.24
CA VAL A 180 -22.40 -8.74 -32.04
C VAL A 180 -22.65 -8.39 -30.58
N GLU A 181 -22.14 -9.16 -29.63
CA GLU A 181 -22.32 -8.90 -28.19
C GLU A 181 -21.19 -8.04 -27.60
N LYS A 182 -20.17 -7.69 -28.39
CA LYS A 182 -18.99 -6.94 -27.94
C LYS A 182 -19.35 -5.69 -27.13
N GLU A 183 -20.21 -4.83 -27.68
CA GLU A 183 -20.59 -3.57 -27.05
C GLU A 183 -21.34 -3.80 -25.72
N LYS A 184 -22.25 -4.79 -25.69
CA LYS A 184 -22.96 -5.20 -24.47
C LYS A 184 -21.95 -5.60 -23.39
N TYR A 185 -21.03 -6.53 -23.69
CA TYR A 185 -20.06 -7.01 -22.71
C TYR A 185 -19.12 -5.89 -22.23
N GLN A 186 -18.60 -5.07 -23.14
CA GLN A 186 -17.74 -3.94 -22.76
C GLN A 186 -18.44 -2.96 -21.81
N SER A 187 -19.73 -2.69 -22.03
CA SER A 187 -20.51 -1.77 -21.16
C SER A 187 -20.62 -2.25 -19.70
N TYR A 188 -20.59 -3.56 -19.48
CA TYR A 188 -20.62 -4.17 -18.15
C TYR A 188 -19.21 -4.37 -17.58
N LEU A 189 -18.27 -4.87 -18.38
CA LEU A 189 -16.93 -5.24 -17.93
C LEU A 189 -16.03 -4.04 -17.62
N ASN A 190 -16.30 -2.89 -18.23
CA ASN A 190 -15.57 -1.64 -17.95
C ASN A 190 -16.05 -0.95 -16.65
N LYS A 191 -17.11 -1.43 -16.00
CA LYS A 191 -17.58 -0.89 -14.73
C LYS A 191 -16.67 -1.37 -13.59
N THR A 192 -16.31 -0.46 -12.71
CA THR A 192 -15.58 -0.78 -11.48
C THR A 192 -16.57 -1.10 -10.37
N TYR A 193 -16.33 -2.19 -9.64
CA TYR A 193 -17.15 -2.62 -8.51
C TYR A 193 -16.30 -2.70 -7.26
N GLY A 194 -16.71 -2.07 -6.16
CA GLY A 194 -16.03 -2.13 -4.88
C GLY A 194 -14.65 -1.47 -4.83
N VAL A 195 -14.09 -1.42 -3.63
CA VAL A 195 -12.83 -0.70 -3.31
C VAL A 195 -11.90 -1.59 -2.51
N PHE A 196 -10.61 -1.25 -2.50
CA PHE A 196 -9.70 -1.82 -1.51
C PHE A 196 -10.00 -1.21 -0.14
N GLU A 197 -9.90 -2.02 0.91
CA GLU A 197 -10.07 -1.66 2.32
C GLU A 197 -9.16 -2.55 3.16
N TYR A 198 -8.23 -1.94 3.90
CA TYR A 198 -7.24 -2.67 4.72
C TYR A 198 -7.43 -2.46 6.23
N SER A 199 -8.46 -1.73 6.63
CA SER A 199 -8.75 -1.31 8.02
C SER A 199 -9.00 -2.49 8.98
N HIS A 200 -9.59 -3.58 8.47
CA HIS A 200 -9.94 -4.78 9.23
C HIS A 200 -8.77 -5.74 9.46
N LEU A 201 -7.65 -5.54 8.76
CA LEU A 201 -6.46 -6.38 8.92
C LEU A 201 -5.74 -6.06 10.24
N GLU A 202 -5.08 -7.06 10.79
CA GLU A 202 -4.35 -6.94 12.06
C GLU A 202 -3.24 -5.88 11.97
N LYS A 203 -3.20 -4.98 12.96
CA LYS A 203 -2.19 -3.93 13.06
C LYS A 203 -1.09 -4.33 14.05
N THR A 204 0.05 -4.72 13.50
CA THR A 204 1.26 -4.99 14.27
C THR A 204 2.28 -3.85 14.04
N THR A 205 2.07 -2.68 14.64
CA THR A 205 2.78 -1.42 14.27
C THR A 205 4.31 -1.53 14.31
N TYR A 206 4.89 -2.31 15.24
CA TYR A 206 6.35 -2.46 15.30
C TYR A 206 6.95 -3.10 14.03
N ILE A 207 6.18 -3.82 13.22
CA ILE A 207 6.65 -4.43 11.95
C ILE A 207 6.98 -3.36 10.91
N GLN A 208 6.39 -2.16 11.03
CA GLN A 208 6.69 -1.03 10.14
C GLN A 208 8.16 -0.59 10.22
N THR A 209 8.88 -0.91 11.31
CA THR A 209 10.33 -0.67 11.45
C THR A 209 11.17 -1.31 10.33
N TYR A 210 10.66 -2.35 9.66
CA TYR A 210 11.35 -2.98 8.52
C TYR A 210 11.39 -2.09 7.27
N ALA A 211 10.62 -0.99 7.25
CA ALA A 211 10.69 0.06 6.25
C ALA A 211 11.95 0.94 6.37
N GLN A 212 12.56 0.99 7.56
CA GLN A 212 13.63 1.94 7.87
C GLN A 212 14.82 1.76 6.93
N LEU A 213 15.18 2.84 6.24
CA LEU A 213 16.33 2.90 5.36
C LEU A 213 17.61 3.08 6.18
N MET A 214 18.63 2.27 5.88
CA MET A 214 19.97 2.40 6.46
C MET A 214 20.75 3.47 5.68
N ARG A 215 20.75 4.71 6.18
CA ARG A 215 21.33 5.87 5.49
C ARG A 215 22.70 6.20 6.06
N LEU A 216 23.67 6.54 5.21
CA LEU A 216 25.05 6.92 5.61
C LEU A 216 25.85 5.87 6.42
N ARG A 217 25.25 4.72 6.77
CA ARG A 217 25.86 3.69 7.61
C ARG A 217 27.00 2.98 6.87
N ASN A 218 28.09 2.71 7.59
CA ASN A 218 29.29 2.02 7.08
C ASN A 218 29.88 2.66 5.82
N GLY A 219 29.86 3.99 5.70
CA GLY A 219 30.31 4.70 4.50
C GLY A 219 29.34 4.62 3.31
N GLY A 220 28.10 4.17 3.54
CA GLY A 220 27.08 4.07 2.50
C GLY A 220 26.67 5.42 1.91
N SER A 221 26.32 5.43 0.63
CA SER A 221 25.93 6.63 -0.12
C SER A 221 24.43 6.95 -0.08
N LEU A 222 23.61 6.12 0.56
CA LEU A 222 22.17 6.32 0.63
C LEU A 222 21.84 7.54 1.50
N LYS A 223 21.22 8.54 0.87
CA LYS A 223 20.88 9.84 1.46
C LYS A 223 19.36 10.04 1.56
N SER A 224 18.94 10.91 2.46
CA SER A 224 17.56 11.38 2.58
C SER A 224 17.33 12.61 1.73
N ASN A 225 16.31 12.57 0.88
CA ASN A 225 15.94 13.74 0.09
C ASN A 225 15.42 14.90 0.95
N LEU A 226 14.71 14.64 2.06
CA LEU A 226 14.28 15.70 2.99
C LEU A 226 15.49 16.41 3.58
N TYR A 227 16.46 15.64 4.06
CA TYR A 227 17.67 16.20 4.66
C TYR A 227 18.48 17.00 3.65
N GLU A 228 18.80 16.42 2.49
CA GLU A 228 19.67 17.08 1.51
C GLU A 228 18.99 18.30 0.86
N SER A 229 17.67 18.26 0.63
CA SER A 229 16.97 19.31 -0.14
C SER A 229 16.44 20.46 0.72
N LEU A 230 16.04 20.19 1.96
CA LEU A 230 15.38 21.17 2.83
C LEU A 230 16.11 21.40 4.14
N ILE A 231 16.60 20.37 4.83
CA ILE A 231 17.16 20.55 6.17
C ILE A 231 18.56 21.16 6.08
N LEU A 232 19.52 20.46 5.47
CA LEU A 232 20.93 20.87 5.41
C LEU A 232 21.14 22.28 4.85
N PRO A 233 20.39 22.74 3.82
CA PRO A 233 20.55 24.10 3.30
C PRO A 233 19.94 25.19 4.19
N ILE A 234 19.06 24.85 5.13
CA ILE A 234 18.25 25.83 5.87
C ILE A 234 18.67 25.94 7.34
N ILE A 235 18.93 24.82 8.01
CA ILE A 235 19.14 24.84 9.47
C ILE A 235 20.52 25.39 9.86
N ALA A 236 20.53 26.26 10.87
CA ALA A 236 21.76 26.70 11.53
C ALA A 236 22.17 25.74 12.65
N LYS A 237 23.39 25.87 13.17
CA LYS A 237 23.92 25.00 14.24
C LYS A 237 23.35 25.32 15.62
N THR A 238 23.08 26.61 15.88
CA THR A 238 22.65 27.13 17.18
C THR A 238 21.23 26.71 17.59
N PRO A 239 20.21 26.79 16.70
CA PRO A 239 18.85 26.37 17.05
C PRO A 239 18.80 24.91 17.49
N ARG A 240 17.97 24.62 18.49
CA ARG A 240 17.79 23.26 19.01
C ARG A 240 16.74 22.52 18.21
N GLY A 241 17.13 21.35 17.67
CA GLY A 241 16.23 20.49 16.92
C GLY A 241 16.01 19.12 17.55
N ILE A 242 14.96 18.45 17.08
CA ILE A 242 14.75 17.01 17.30
C ILE A 242 14.36 16.31 16.00
N ASP A 243 14.94 15.13 15.75
CA ASP A 243 14.54 14.19 14.71
C ASP A 243 13.64 13.09 15.29
N PHE A 244 12.33 13.18 15.05
CA PHE A 244 11.31 12.26 15.52
C PHE A 244 11.07 11.14 14.50
N GLY A 245 11.24 9.89 14.92
CA GLY A 245 11.26 8.73 14.03
C GLY A 245 12.58 8.63 13.26
N SER A 246 13.70 8.86 13.94
CA SER A 246 15.03 8.99 13.32
C SER A 246 15.61 7.68 12.76
N GLY A 247 14.90 6.56 12.88
CA GLY A 247 15.35 5.24 12.45
C GLY A 247 16.60 4.80 13.20
N GLN A 248 17.76 4.84 12.54
CA GLN A 248 19.05 4.51 13.15
C GLN A 248 19.81 5.74 13.66
N GLY A 249 19.21 6.94 13.57
CA GLY A 249 19.80 8.19 14.03
C GLY A 249 21.06 8.59 13.27
N ASP A 250 21.27 8.08 12.05
CA ASP A 250 22.52 8.27 11.31
C ASP A 250 22.72 9.74 10.88
N TYR A 251 21.66 10.39 10.40
CA TYR A 251 21.68 11.83 10.11
C TYR A 251 21.87 12.67 11.37
N ALA A 252 21.16 12.34 12.45
CA ALA A 252 21.28 13.05 13.71
C ALA A 252 22.71 12.95 14.29
N ARG A 253 23.32 11.76 14.24
CA ARG A 253 24.72 11.54 14.63
C ARG A 253 25.69 12.35 13.77
N MET A 254 25.51 12.34 12.45
CA MET A 254 26.34 13.13 11.52
C MET A 254 26.24 14.63 11.83
N LEU A 255 25.03 15.15 12.05
CA LEU A 255 24.81 16.56 12.35
C LEU A 255 25.39 16.95 13.71
N ARG A 256 25.22 16.14 14.76
CA ARG A 256 25.90 16.37 16.05
C ARG A 256 27.42 16.43 15.90
N ALA A 257 28.03 15.53 15.13
CA ALA A 257 29.46 15.55 14.84
C ALA A 257 29.93 16.82 14.12
N LYS A 258 29.02 17.50 13.40
CA LYS A 258 29.27 18.80 12.75
C LYS A 258 28.96 20.00 13.65
N GLY A 259 28.60 19.78 14.92
CA GLY A 259 28.32 20.81 15.92
C GLY A 259 26.88 21.33 15.93
N TYR A 260 25.93 20.59 15.34
CA TYR A 260 24.51 20.95 15.43
C TYR A 260 23.92 20.48 16.77
N ASN A 261 23.07 21.31 17.37
CA ASN A 261 22.29 20.96 18.56
C ASN A 261 21.03 20.18 18.16
N LEU A 262 21.18 18.87 17.92
CA LEU A 262 20.11 18.00 17.40
C LEU A 262 19.95 16.73 18.24
N HIS A 263 18.78 16.59 18.85
CA HIS A 263 18.31 15.37 19.50
C HIS A 263 17.67 14.44 18.48
N ASP A 264 17.58 13.15 18.81
CA ASP A 264 16.81 12.21 18.00
C ASP A 264 16.02 11.25 18.89
N LEU A 265 14.87 10.80 18.39
CA LEU A 265 13.96 9.85 19.03
C LEU A 265 13.51 8.81 17.99
N GLU A 266 13.55 7.54 18.36
CA GLU A 266 12.99 6.44 17.57
C GLU A 266 12.30 5.46 18.52
N LEU A 267 10.97 5.35 18.37
CA LEU A 267 10.10 4.55 19.22
C LEU A 267 10.24 3.04 18.94
N PHE A 268 10.68 2.66 17.75
CA PHE A 268 11.02 1.28 17.38
C PHE A 268 12.49 1.16 16.96
N ARG A 269 13.40 1.59 17.85
CA ARG A 269 14.83 1.54 17.59
C ARG A 269 15.24 0.08 17.45
N ARG A 270 15.98 -0.24 16.39
CA ARG A 270 16.50 -1.61 16.18
C ARG A 270 17.95 -1.74 16.62
N LYS A 271 18.29 -2.94 17.12
CA LYS A 271 19.68 -3.35 17.36
C LYS A 271 20.39 -3.56 16.01
N GLY A 272 21.23 -2.60 15.63
CA GLY A 272 22.01 -2.66 14.38
C GLY A 272 21.11 -2.79 13.14
N ALA A 273 21.37 -3.82 12.32
CA ALA A 273 20.56 -4.13 11.14
C ALA A 273 19.56 -5.28 11.38
N GLY A 274 19.47 -5.80 12.60
CA GLY A 274 18.59 -6.91 12.96
C GLY A 274 17.11 -6.54 13.00
N ASN A 275 16.26 -7.50 13.39
CA ASN A 275 14.81 -7.32 13.56
C ASN A 275 14.39 -7.13 15.03
N THR A 276 15.35 -7.11 15.95
CA THR A 276 15.11 -6.98 17.39
C THR A 276 15.12 -5.51 17.80
N LEU A 277 14.11 -5.11 18.56
CA LEU A 277 14.01 -3.76 19.11
C LEU A 277 14.98 -3.56 20.28
N ASP A 278 15.59 -2.39 20.35
CA ASP A 278 16.44 -1.92 21.44
C ASP A 278 15.62 -1.07 22.41
N ARG A 279 14.83 -1.73 23.25
CA ARG A 279 13.94 -1.07 24.23
C ARG A 279 14.72 -0.18 25.20
N ALA A 280 15.93 -0.59 25.59
CA ALA A 280 16.76 0.19 26.49
C ALA A 280 17.24 1.49 25.82
N ALA A 281 17.62 1.45 24.54
CA ALA A 281 17.93 2.66 23.79
C ALA A 281 16.69 3.56 23.63
N THR A 282 15.54 3.01 23.25
CA THR A 282 14.30 3.79 23.14
C THR A 282 13.94 4.47 24.45
N ASN A 283 13.98 3.76 25.59
CA ASN A 283 13.72 4.37 26.90
C ASN A 283 14.68 5.50 27.24
N ARG A 284 15.99 5.33 27.01
CA ARG A 284 16.96 6.42 27.21
C ARG A 284 16.70 7.64 26.31
N MET A 285 16.25 7.41 25.08
CA MET A 285 15.89 8.51 24.16
C MET A 285 14.65 9.26 24.67
N ILE A 286 13.67 8.54 25.24
CA ILE A 286 12.49 9.14 25.87
C ILE A 286 12.87 9.91 27.14
N ASP A 287 13.74 9.36 27.99
CA ASP A 287 14.24 10.05 29.19
C ASP A 287 14.93 11.37 28.82
N THR A 288 15.75 11.32 27.76
CA THR A 288 16.42 12.51 27.21
C THR A 288 15.42 13.54 26.68
N LEU A 289 14.37 13.10 25.97
CA LEU A 289 13.29 13.98 25.51
C LEU A 289 12.58 14.64 26.70
N VAL A 290 12.20 13.86 27.71
CA VAL A 290 11.48 14.33 28.90
C VAL A 290 12.29 15.37 29.66
N ASP A 291 13.58 15.10 29.89
CA ASP A 291 14.48 16.03 30.56
C ASP A 291 14.64 17.34 29.76
N ASP A 292 14.83 17.23 28.46
CA ASP A 292 15.06 18.38 27.58
C ASP A 292 13.81 19.26 27.40
N LEU A 293 12.62 18.65 27.43
CA LEU A 293 11.34 19.38 27.49
C LEU A 293 11.19 20.12 28.82
N LYS A 294 11.48 19.45 29.95
CA LYS A 294 11.36 20.05 31.30
C LYS A 294 12.33 21.20 31.54
N THR A 295 13.58 21.03 31.12
CA THR A 295 14.66 21.98 31.43
C THR A 295 14.76 23.13 30.43
N ARG A 296 14.35 22.91 29.18
CA ARG A 296 14.61 23.85 28.07
C ARG A 296 13.39 24.14 27.20
N GLY A 297 12.25 23.47 27.45
CA GLY A 297 10.99 23.67 26.74
C GLY A 297 10.94 22.99 25.37
N ARG A 298 10.06 23.47 24.48
CA ARG A 298 9.85 22.96 23.11
C ARG A 298 11.05 23.26 22.17
N TYR A 299 11.13 22.63 21.01
CA TYR A 299 12.23 22.74 20.03
C TYR A 299 12.06 23.89 19.03
N ASP A 300 13.16 24.45 18.53
CA ASP A 300 13.14 25.49 17.49
C ASP A 300 12.81 24.90 16.10
N TYR A 301 13.20 23.64 15.89
CA TYR A 301 12.76 22.87 14.74
C TYR A 301 12.56 21.38 15.03
N VAL A 302 11.68 20.74 14.27
CA VAL A 302 11.38 19.31 14.36
C VAL A 302 11.52 18.68 12.98
N ILE A 303 12.14 17.50 12.91
CA ILE A 303 12.30 16.70 11.69
C ILE A 303 11.50 15.41 11.85
N CYS A 304 10.81 14.99 10.80
CA CYS A 304 10.08 13.72 10.73
C CYS A 304 10.17 13.17 9.31
N ASP A 305 11.25 12.45 9.02
CA ASP A 305 11.51 11.98 7.67
C ASP A 305 10.91 10.60 7.42
N SER A 306 9.96 10.52 6.49
CA SER A 306 9.39 9.28 5.96
C SER A 306 8.61 8.42 6.96
N VAL A 307 8.37 8.90 8.18
CA VAL A 307 7.55 8.21 9.21
C VAL A 307 6.12 8.01 8.73
N LEU A 308 5.53 9.04 8.13
CA LEU A 308 4.14 9.01 7.63
C LEU A 308 3.90 7.94 6.56
N ASN A 309 4.96 7.45 5.91
CA ASN A 309 4.85 6.35 4.95
C ASN A 309 4.55 5.01 5.60
N SER A 310 4.88 4.87 6.89
CA SER A 310 4.89 3.60 7.60
C SER A 310 3.98 3.65 8.83
N VAL A 311 2.99 4.54 8.80
CA VAL A 311 1.84 4.50 9.72
C VAL A 311 0.85 3.44 9.22
N ASP A 312 0.06 2.87 10.13
CA ASP A 312 -0.90 1.79 9.85
C ASP A 312 -2.37 2.25 9.89
N SER A 313 -2.60 3.54 10.12
CA SER A 313 -3.93 4.12 10.25
C SER A 313 -3.91 5.64 10.11
N VAL A 314 -5.08 6.22 9.79
CA VAL A 314 -5.29 7.69 9.79
C VAL A 314 -5.05 8.27 11.19
N GLU A 315 -5.40 7.55 12.24
CA GLU A 315 -5.15 8.00 13.62
C GLU A 315 -3.67 8.06 13.96
N ALA A 316 -2.86 7.11 13.48
CA ALA A 316 -1.40 7.16 13.63
C ALA A 316 -0.80 8.36 12.86
N GLU A 317 -1.22 8.59 11.62
CA GLU A 317 -0.81 9.78 10.84
C GLU A 317 -1.11 11.09 11.57
N TRP A 318 -2.34 11.21 12.09
CA TRP A 318 -2.77 12.37 12.86
C TRP A 318 -1.98 12.55 14.15
N SER A 319 -1.73 11.45 14.87
CA SER A 319 -1.01 11.45 16.14
C SER A 319 0.45 11.86 15.96
N VAL A 320 1.14 11.32 14.95
CA VAL A 320 2.50 11.73 14.60
C VAL A 320 2.55 13.23 14.36
N LEU A 321 1.73 13.78 13.45
CA LEU A 321 1.74 15.21 13.12
C LEU A 321 1.41 16.10 14.33
N THR A 322 0.49 15.65 15.19
CA THR A 322 0.14 16.36 16.43
C THR A 322 1.30 16.36 17.43
N VAL A 323 2.04 15.25 17.56
CA VAL A 323 3.26 15.19 18.37
C VAL A 323 4.34 16.12 17.80
N LEU A 324 4.54 16.17 16.48
CA LEU A 324 5.48 17.13 15.88
C LEU A 324 5.11 18.58 16.21
N LYS A 325 3.81 18.89 16.17
CA LYS A 325 3.29 20.21 16.56
C LYS A 325 3.58 20.52 18.03
N GLY A 326 3.37 19.56 18.93
CA GLY A 326 3.65 19.71 20.35
C GLY A 326 5.14 19.88 20.65
N LEU A 327 6.01 19.16 19.93
CA LEU A 327 7.45 19.27 20.08
C LEU A 327 7.99 20.63 19.59
N CYS A 328 7.37 21.24 18.58
CA CYS A 328 7.85 22.49 17.99
C CYS A 328 7.30 23.73 18.73
N LYS A 329 8.15 24.73 18.98
CA LYS A 329 7.70 26.05 19.47
C LYS A 329 6.78 26.75 18.45
N ALA A 330 5.98 27.68 18.95
CA ALA A 330 5.31 28.69 18.14
C ALA A 330 6.29 29.37 17.17
N GLY A 331 5.94 29.48 15.90
CA GLY A 331 6.80 30.06 14.86
C GLY A 331 8.03 29.22 14.48
N GLY A 332 8.26 28.08 15.14
CA GLY A 332 9.33 27.15 14.84
C GLY A 332 9.10 26.39 13.52
N SER A 333 10.16 25.73 13.03
CA SER A 333 10.14 25.02 11.74
C SER A 333 9.88 23.52 11.90
N ILE A 334 8.93 22.97 11.16
CA ILE A 334 8.73 21.52 11.10
C ILE A 334 9.04 21.05 9.68
N PHE A 335 9.83 19.98 9.58
CA PHE A 335 10.23 19.35 8.32
C PHE A 335 9.71 17.93 8.30
N PHE A 336 8.90 17.57 7.30
CA PHE A 336 8.39 16.21 7.18
C PHE A 336 8.18 15.81 5.72
N SER A 337 8.11 14.50 5.49
CA SER A 337 8.09 13.93 4.14
C SER A 337 7.24 12.67 4.05
N GLY A 338 6.88 12.33 2.82
CA GLY A 338 6.17 11.09 2.53
C GLY A 338 6.26 10.66 1.07
N ARG A 339 5.49 9.61 0.72
CA ARG A 339 5.41 9.00 -0.60
C ARG A 339 4.23 9.59 -1.37
N SER A 340 4.45 9.80 -2.67
CA SER A 340 3.42 10.34 -3.55
C SER A 340 2.64 9.21 -4.23
N ARG A 341 1.32 9.36 -4.35
CA ARG A 341 0.46 8.51 -5.20
C ARG A 341 0.87 8.52 -6.67
N GLY A 342 1.59 9.56 -7.13
CA GLY A 342 2.15 9.61 -8.48
C GLY A 342 3.08 8.42 -8.80
N GLU A 343 3.61 7.72 -7.79
CA GLU A 343 4.47 6.56 -8.01
C GLU A 343 3.64 5.41 -8.60
N LEU A 344 2.42 5.26 -8.11
CA LEU A 344 1.49 4.21 -8.50
C LEU A 344 1.14 4.34 -9.99
N GLU A 345 0.77 5.55 -10.41
CA GLU A 345 0.50 5.86 -11.82
C GLU A 345 1.72 5.64 -12.70
N THR A 346 2.90 6.05 -12.23
CA THR A 346 4.15 5.90 -12.97
C THR A 346 4.46 4.42 -13.20
N VAL A 347 4.20 3.55 -12.21
CA VAL A 347 4.39 2.11 -12.34
C VAL A 347 3.40 1.51 -13.34
N LEU A 348 2.14 1.94 -13.33
CA LEU A 348 1.14 1.46 -14.29
C LEU A 348 1.45 1.89 -15.74
N LYS A 349 2.10 3.04 -15.94
CA LYS A 349 2.51 3.53 -17.27
C LYS A 349 3.78 2.86 -17.82
N GLN A 350 4.48 2.02 -17.05
CA GLN A 350 5.72 1.39 -17.50
C GLN A 350 5.48 0.24 -18.47
N THR A 351 6.26 0.24 -19.55
CA THR A 351 6.27 -0.79 -20.61
C THR A 351 7.31 -1.89 -20.38
N GLN A 352 8.14 -1.72 -19.35
CA GLN A 352 9.18 -2.69 -18.95
C GLN A 352 9.25 -2.83 -17.42
N ALA A 353 9.45 -4.06 -16.95
CA ALA A 353 9.58 -4.38 -15.52
C ALA A 353 11.02 -4.84 -15.18
N ALA A 354 11.95 -3.88 -15.11
CA ALA A 354 13.38 -4.16 -14.90
C ALA A 354 13.75 -4.55 -13.45
N SER A 355 12.93 -4.16 -12.46
CA SER A 355 13.19 -4.48 -11.04
C SER A 355 12.72 -5.89 -10.69
N SER A 356 13.53 -6.62 -9.91
CA SER A 356 13.11 -7.89 -9.29
C SER A 356 12.03 -7.69 -8.22
N LYS A 357 11.99 -6.52 -7.56
CA LYS A 357 10.95 -6.19 -6.57
C LYS A 357 9.66 -5.75 -7.28
N SER A 358 8.53 -6.30 -6.83
CA SER A 358 7.20 -5.80 -7.23
C SER A 358 7.04 -4.36 -6.76
N ARG A 359 6.82 -3.44 -7.71
CA ARG A 359 6.55 -2.02 -7.46
C ARG A 359 5.05 -1.70 -7.52
N LEU A 360 4.21 -2.73 -7.61
CA LEU A 360 2.77 -2.60 -7.74
C LEU A 360 2.15 -2.53 -6.35
N TYR A 361 1.38 -1.50 -6.08
CA TYR A 361 0.63 -1.33 -4.84
C TYR A 361 -0.82 -1.01 -5.18
N PHE A 362 -1.73 -1.57 -4.39
CA PHE A 362 -3.16 -1.32 -4.47
C PHE A 362 -3.56 -0.57 -3.21
N ILE A 363 -4.04 0.65 -3.36
CA ILE A 363 -4.37 1.53 -2.23
C ILE A 363 -5.88 1.56 -1.98
N ASP A 364 -6.27 1.72 -0.72
CA ASP A 364 -7.64 2.05 -0.32
C ASP A 364 -7.95 3.55 -0.48
N HIS A 365 -9.16 3.95 -0.10
CA HIS A 365 -9.63 5.32 -0.20
C HIS A 365 -8.80 6.31 0.65
N ASP A 366 -8.26 5.83 1.77
CA ASP A 366 -7.37 6.58 2.64
C ASP A 366 -5.91 6.55 2.16
N GLY A 367 -5.59 5.88 1.05
CA GLY A 367 -4.25 5.84 0.48
C GLY A 367 -3.32 4.81 1.10
N PHE A 368 -3.83 3.88 1.89
CA PHE A 368 -3.07 2.78 2.48
C PHE A 368 -3.03 1.56 1.57
N THR A 369 -1.90 0.86 1.59
CA THR A 369 -1.78 -0.50 1.07
C THR A 369 -1.25 -1.42 2.17
N ALA A 370 -1.67 -2.68 2.16
CA ALA A 370 -1.14 -3.70 3.08
C ALA A 370 -0.43 -4.82 2.30
N LEU A 371 0.74 -5.21 2.81
CA LEU A 371 1.58 -6.26 2.24
C LEU A 371 1.82 -7.32 3.30
N TYR A 372 1.51 -8.58 3.00
CA TYR A 372 1.80 -9.66 3.93
C TYR A 372 3.27 -10.05 3.87
N ARG A 373 4.01 -9.95 4.97
CA ARG A 373 5.45 -10.29 5.03
C ARG A 373 5.79 -10.87 6.39
N LYS A 374 6.49 -12.00 6.39
CA LYS A 374 6.99 -12.68 7.61
C LYS A 374 5.91 -12.90 8.68
N GLY A 375 4.70 -13.27 8.28
CA GLY A 375 3.60 -13.53 9.21
C GLY A 375 2.75 -12.31 9.57
N HIS A 376 3.13 -11.11 9.13
CA HIS A 376 2.50 -9.86 9.57
C HIS A 376 2.06 -8.97 8.40
N TRP A 377 1.12 -8.07 8.67
CA TRP A 377 0.71 -7.01 7.75
C TRP A 377 1.63 -5.80 7.85
N PHE A 378 2.23 -5.45 6.72
CA PHE A 378 3.09 -4.29 6.57
C PHE A 378 2.34 -3.23 5.77
N TYR A 379 2.16 -2.04 6.36
CA TYR A 379 1.33 -0.98 5.80
C TYR A 379 2.22 0.08 5.15
N GLN A 380 1.74 0.65 4.05
CA GLN A 380 2.37 1.81 3.45
C GLN A 380 1.31 2.84 3.07
N LYS A 381 1.55 4.10 3.39
CA LYS A 381 0.69 5.23 3.05
C LYS A 381 1.26 6.02 1.87
N PHE A 382 0.38 6.40 0.94
CA PHE A 382 0.69 7.27 -0.19
C PHE A 382 -0.29 8.44 -0.24
N HIS A 383 0.24 9.65 -0.47
CA HIS A 383 -0.56 10.87 -0.47
C HIS A 383 -0.67 11.49 -1.85
N SER A 384 -1.81 12.11 -2.12
CA SER A 384 -1.90 13.15 -3.16
C SER A 384 -1.35 14.48 -2.62
N ASP A 385 -0.99 15.37 -3.53
CA ASP A 385 -0.51 16.71 -3.16
C ASP A 385 -1.59 17.50 -2.40
N GLU A 386 -2.86 17.31 -2.77
CA GLU A 386 -4.02 17.93 -2.13
C GLU A 386 -4.23 17.42 -0.71
N GLU A 387 -4.08 16.11 -0.47
CA GLU A 387 -4.14 15.50 0.87
C GLU A 387 -3.05 16.08 1.77
N VAL A 388 -1.82 16.20 1.28
CA VAL A 388 -0.70 16.80 2.03
C VAL A 388 -1.00 18.26 2.39
N LYS A 389 -1.50 19.05 1.44
CA LYS A 389 -1.91 20.45 1.71
C LYS A 389 -3.04 20.51 2.74
N GLN A 390 -3.99 19.58 2.68
CA GLN A 390 -5.09 19.51 3.63
C GLN A 390 -4.59 19.16 5.04
N LEU A 391 -3.69 18.17 5.17
CA LEU A 391 -3.03 17.84 6.43
C LEU A 391 -2.35 19.08 7.05
N CYS A 392 -1.64 19.87 6.25
CA CYS A 392 -1.07 21.13 6.75
C CYS A 392 -2.14 22.09 7.29
N ARG A 393 -3.25 22.29 6.57
CA ARG A 393 -4.32 23.22 7.00
C ARG A 393 -4.95 22.78 8.32
N VAL A 394 -5.34 21.50 8.43
CA VAL A 394 -6.04 20.99 9.61
C VAL A 394 -5.16 20.93 10.85
N HIS A 395 -3.84 20.79 10.68
CA HIS A 395 -2.87 20.86 11.78
C HIS A 395 -2.35 22.29 12.04
N GLY A 396 -2.84 23.33 11.37
CA GLY A 396 -2.35 24.71 11.57
C GLY A 396 -0.91 24.94 11.10
N PHE A 397 -0.45 24.18 10.12
CA PHE A 397 0.88 24.33 9.55
C PHE A 397 0.87 25.29 8.36
N ARG A 398 1.63 26.38 8.46
CA ARG A 398 1.84 27.29 7.33
C ARG A 398 3.00 26.77 6.48
N ILE A 399 2.71 26.34 5.25
CA ILE A 399 3.74 25.87 4.32
C ILE A 399 4.67 27.03 3.94
N LYS A 400 5.97 26.86 4.19
CA LYS A 400 7.03 27.81 3.79
C LYS A 400 7.73 27.35 2.52
N ARG A 401 7.96 26.04 2.39
CA ARG A 401 8.49 25.42 1.17
C ARG A 401 7.90 24.03 0.99
N SER A 402 7.58 23.68 -0.25
CA SER A 402 7.08 22.36 -0.61
C SER A 402 7.77 21.87 -1.87
N ILE A 403 8.12 20.58 -1.89
CA ILE A 403 8.63 19.89 -3.07
C ILE A 403 7.73 18.67 -3.27
N PHE A 404 6.97 18.65 -4.36
CA PHE A 404 6.16 17.52 -4.78
C PHE A 404 6.78 16.92 -6.05
N ASN A 405 7.03 15.61 -6.03
CA ASN A 405 7.47 14.86 -7.19
C ASN A 405 6.71 13.54 -7.29
N CYS A 406 6.84 12.86 -8.42
CA CYS A 406 6.08 11.64 -8.67
C CYS A 406 6.36 10.49 -7.68
N LYS A 407 7.45 10.50 -6.91
CA LYS A 407 7.75 9.41 -5.96
C LYS A 407 7.50 9.81 -4.51
N SER A 408 7.54 11.09 -4.21
CA SER A 408 7.72 11.58 -2.85
C SER A 408 7.43 13.06 -2.74
N TRP A 409 7.20 13.51 -1.52
CA TRP A 409 7.00 14.91 -1.20
C TRP A 409 7.76 15.28 0.07
N TYR A 410 8.15 16.55 0.18
CA TYR A 410 8.93 17.09 1.30
C TYR A 410 8.44 18.49 1.63
N LEU A 411 8.19 18.76 2.90
CA LEU A 411 7.69 20.04 3.37
C LEU A 411 8.62 20.67 4.40
N HIS A 412 8.70 22.00 4.33
CA HIS A 412 9.10 22.87 5.42
C HIS A 412 7.90 23.74 5.77
N VAL A 413 7.39 23.57 6.98
CA VAL A 413 6.24 24.33 7.48
C VAL A 413 6.61 25.10 8.75
N ILE A 414 5.81 26.11 9.06
CA ILE A 414 5.90 26.89 10.29
C ILE A 414 4.72 26.54 11.19
N ASN A 415 5.01 26.29 12.47
CA ASN A 415 4.00 26.00 13.48
C ASN A 415 3.27 27.28 13.92
N ASP A 416 1.95 27.32 13.84
CA ASP A 416 1.12 28.48 14.22
C ASP A 416 0.77 28.55 15.72
N ASP A 417 1.18 27.54 16.51
CA ASP A 417 0.91 27.36 17.95
C ASP A 417 -0.53 27.02 18.34
N SER A 418 -1.43 26.73 17.39
CA SER A 418 -2.81 26.32 17.68
C SER A 418 -2.88 24.85 18.12
N LEU A 419 -2.47 24.53 19.36
CA LEU A 419 -2.51 23.17 19.90
C LEU A 419 -3.29 23.12 21.20
N SER A 420 -4.35 22.29 21.25
CA SER A 420 -5.07 22.01 22.48
C SER A 420 -4.38 20.91 23.28
N TRP A 421 -4.45 21.01 24.62
CA TRP A 421 -3.97 19.95 25.51
C TRP A 421 -4.63 18.60 25.19
N ALA A 422 -5.95 18.57 24.98
CA ALA A 422 -6.68 17.32 24.73
C ALA A 422 -6.19 16.60 23.45
N SER A 423 -5.94 17.34 22.37
CA SER A 423 -5.42 16.76 21.13
C SER A 423 -4.00 16.24 21.31
N LEU A 424 -3.13 16.98 22.00
CA LEU A 424 -1.78 16.52 22.30
C LEU A 424 -1.80 15.29 23.21
N GLU A 425 -2.65 15.28 24.23
CA GLU A 425 -2.76 14.16 25.16
C GLU A 425 -3.13 12.87 24.43
N LYS A 426 -4.16 12.93 23.58
CA LYS A 426 -4.56 11.79 22.76
C LYS A 426 -3.41 11.30 21.87
N ALA A 427 -2.71 12.20 21.20
CA ALA A 427 -1.62 11.87 20.28
C ALA A 427 -0.41 11.26 21.00
N VAL A 428 -0.03 11.79 22.17
CA VAL A 428 1.07 11.26 22.99
C VAL A 428 0.71 9.89 23.55
N ARG A 429 -0.52 9.69 24.01
CA ARG A 429 -1.00 8.36 24.44
C ARG A 429 -0.96 7.36 23.29
N PHE A 430 -1.27 7.77 22.07
CA PHE A 430 -1.14 6.89 20.91
C PHE A 430 0.32 6.51 20.64
N GLU A 431 1.21 7.49 20.45
CA GLU A 431 2.59 7.25 20.03
C GLU A 431 3.47 6.58 21.11
N PHE A 432 3.27 6.93 22.39
CA PHE A 432 4.10 6.42 23.48
C PHE A 432 3.49 5.20 24.20
N GLU A 433 2.36 4.68 23.70
CA GLU A 433 1.78 3.37 24.06
C GLU A 433 1.80 2.38 22.89
N LEU A 434 2.56 2.67 21.83
CA LEU A 434 2.64 1.78 20.68
C LEU A 434 3.02 0.34 21.09
N PRO A 435 2.42 -0.68 20.46
CA PRO A 435 2.62 -2.07 20.83
C PRO A 435 4.03 -2.55 20.48
N LEU A 436 4.59 -3.37 21.35
CA LEU A 436 5.88 -4.06 21.18
C LEU A 436 5.67 -5.56 20.96
N PRO A 437 6.68 -6.29 20.44
CA PRO A 437 6.62 -7.74 20.36
C PRO A 437 6.31 -8.38 21.73
N GLY A 438 5.39 -9.35 21.75
CA GLY A 438 4.99 -10.06 22.96
C GLY A 438 3.87 -9.40 23.78
N GLY A 439 3.17 -8.39 23.24
CA GLY A 439 1.95 -7.84 23.83
C GLY A 439 2.14 -6.69 24.84
N SER A 440 3.37 -6.38 25.22
CA SER A 440 3.69 -5.16 26.00
C SER A 440 3.59 -3.89 25.14
N THR A 441 3.42 -2.71 25.73
CA THR A 441 3.54 -1.40 25.06
C THR A 441 4.86 -0.72 25.38
N ILE A 442 5.13 0.42 24.73
CA ILE A 442 6.22 1.33 25.15
C ILE A 442 6.00 1.80 26.59
N GLY A 443 4.77 2.17 26.98
CA GLY A 443 4.42 2.43 28.38
C GLY A 443 4.99 3.72 28.93
N ARG A 444 5.19 4.75 28.10
CA ARG A 444 5.90 5.99 28.49
C ARG A 444 5.08 7.26 28.26
N SER A 445 3.78 7.14 27.96
CA SER A 445 2.96 8.30 27.65
C SER A 445 2.87 9.28 28.83
N ASP A 446 2.68 8.80 30.06
CA ASP A 446 2.53 9.65 31.24
C ASP A 446 3.79 10.49 31.54
N ASP A 447 4.99 9.95 31.35
CA ASP A 447 6.24 10.70 31.53
C ASP A 447 6.35 11.87 30.54
N VAL A 448 5.97 11.61 29.29
CA VAL A 448 6.00 12.59 28.22
C VAL A 448 4.91 13.65 28.41
N LEU A 449 3.71 13.24 28.81
CA LEU A 449 2.63 14.16 29.16
C LEU A 449 3.01 15.06 30.33
N ALA A 450 3.61 14.51 31.39
CA ALA A 450 4.09 15.31 32.52
C ALA A 450 5.11 16.37 32.08
N ALA A 451 5.97 16.05 31.11
CA ALA A 451 6.92 17.01 30.53
C ALA A 451 6.24 18.10 29.67
N PHE A 452 5.16 17.77 28.95
CA PHE A 452 4.42 18.74 28.14
C PHE A 452 3.46 19.61 28.94
N ARG A 453 2.93 19.13 30.07
CA ARG A 453 1.89 19.82 30.86
C ARG A 453 2.20 21.29 31.17
N PRO A 454 3.43 21.70 31.56
CA PRO A 454 3.72 23.11 31.80
C PRO A 454 3.96 23.93 30.52
N LEU A 455 4.08 23.28 29.35
CA LEU A 455 4.49 23.92 28.08
C LEU A 455 3.31 24.24 27.16
N ILE A 456 2.16 23.63 27.38
CA ILE A 456 0.94 23.79 26.59
C ILE A 456 -0.11 24.43 27.48
N LYS A 457 -0.70 25.53 27.01
CA LYS A 457 -1.68 26.32 27.75
C LYS A 457 -3.10 25.79 27.59
#